data_AF-A0A2M8CH01-F1
#
_entry.id   AF-A0A2M8CH01-F1
#
_cell.length_a   1.000
_cell.length_b   1.000
_cell.length_c   1.000
_cell.angle_alpha   90.00
_cell.angle_beta   90.00
_cell.angle_gamma   90.00
#
_symmetry.space_group_name_H-M   'P 1'
#
loop_
_entity.id
_entity.type
_entity.pdbx_description
1 polymer ?
#
loop_
_entity_poly.entity_id
_entity_poly.type
_entity_poly.pdbx_seq_one_letter_code
_entity_poly.pdbx_strand_id
1 'polypeptide(L)'
;MNEVKKIEVILDKLGIKELNCGVSTGAEWIDTSGDVTSSYSPIDGKEIGKVKNATLDDYEMVVKKAQAAFLVWRKVPAPVRAEIIRQIGCALREHKEELGALVTIEMGKIYQEGLGEVQEMIDICDFAVGLARLINGVNLQSERVDHRLSEQYQPLGIVGIITSYNFPVAVWAWNSALAAIAGDVV
;
A
#
# COMPACT_ATOMS: atom_id res chain seq x y z
N MET A 1 24.10 25.65 3.66
CA MET A 1 23.96 24.98 4.99
C MET A 1 22.51 24.57 5.31
N ASN A 2 21.61 24.36 4.31
CA ASN A 2 20.16 24.28 4.54
C ASN A 2 19.39 23.11 3.87
N GLU A 3 20.05 22.18 3.16
CA GLU A 3 19.37 21.03 2.53
C GLU A 3 19.49 19.73 3.33
N VAL A 4 20.67 19.45 3.91
CA VAL A 4 20.89 18.27 4.77
C VAL A 4 20.02 18.29 6.03
N LYS A 5 19.79 19.47 6.61
CA LYS A 5 18.86 19.63 7.74
C LYS A 5 17.38 19.43 7.36
N LYS A 6 17.03 19.42 6.07
CA LYS A 6 15.65 19.18 5.63
C LYS A 6 15.33 17.70 5.50
N ILE A 7 16.25 16.89 4.96
CA ILE A 7 16.02 15.45 4.81
C ILE A 7 15.91 14.76 6.18
N GLU A 8 16.79 15.06 7.13
CA GLU A 8 16.74 14.47 8.48
C GLU A 8 15.40 14.74 9.17
N VAL A 9 14.85 15.95 9.02
CA VAL A 9 13.53 16.31 9.57
C VAL A 9 12.39 15.54 8.88
N ILE A 10 12.48 15.32 7.57
CA ILE A 10 11.49 14.51 6.83
C ILE A 10 11.55 13.05 7.28
N LEU A 11 12.75 12.48 7.39
CA LEU A 11 12.93 11.09 7.82
C LEU A 11 12.43 10.89 9.26
N ASP A 12 12.75 11.80 10.18
CA ASP A 12 12.27 11.76 11.57
C ASP A 12 10.74 11.82 11.66
N LYS A 13 10.10 12.72 10.90
CA LYS A 13 8.64 12.82 10.82
C LYS A 13 7.98 11.55 10.27
N LEU A 14 8.64 10.87 9.33
CA LEU A 14 8.18 9.60 8.77
C LEU A 14 8.60 8.38 9.60
N GLY A 15 9.32 8.58 10.71
CA GLY A 15 9.81 7.52 11.58
C GLY A 15 10.90 6.64 10.96
N ILE A 16 11.57 7.14 9.91
CA ILE A 16 12.64 6.42 9.21
C ILE A 16 13.95 6.60 9.98
N LYS A 17 14.59 5.48 10.31
CA LYS A 17 15.85 5.40 11.05
C LYS A 17 17.02 5.18 10.09
N GLU A 18 18.25 5.19 10.63
CA GLU A 18 19.45 4.82 9.84
C GLU A 18 19.35 3.37 9.32
N LEU A 19 18.81 2.46 10.13
CA LEU A 19 18.55 1.06 9.76
C LEU A 19 17.10 0.70 10.05
N ASN A 20 16.38 0.27 9.01
CA ASN A 20 14.96 -0.03 9.03
C ASN A 20 14.71 -1.51 8.77
N CYS A 21 13.64 -2.06 9.34
CA CYS A 21 13.17 -3.41 9.01
C CYS A 21 12.43 -3.37 7.67
N GLY A 22 12.80 -4.22 6.72
CA GLY A 22 12.15 -4.31 5.41
C GLY A 22 10.92 -5.21 5.35
N VAL A 23 10.52 -5.80 6.48
CA VAL A 23 9.41 -6.76 6.56
C VAL A 23 8.37 -6.25 7.55
N SER A 24 7.10 -6.25 7.13
CA SER A 24 5.97 -5.83 7.96
C SER A 24 4.73 -6.70 7.68
N THR A 25 3.91 -6.89 8.71
CA THR A 25 2.56 -7.47 8.59
C THR A 25 1.46 -6.40 8.50
N GLY A 26 1.85 -5.13 8.39
CA GLY A 26 0.96 -3.97 8.52
C GLY A 26 0.67 -3.56 9.97
N ALA A 27 0.74 -4.50 10.92
CA ALA A 27 0.60 -4.22 12.35
C ALA A 27 1.97 -4.15 13.06
N GLU A 28 2.92 -4.99 12.64
CA GLU A 28 4.22 -5.14 13.28
C GLU A 28 5.34 -5.18 12.23
N TRP A 29 6.42 -4.45 12.52
CA TRP A 29 7.70 -4.57 11.82
C TRP A 29 8.48 -5.75 12.38
N ILE A 30 8.99 -6.60 11.49
CA ILE A 30 9.70 -7.83 11.85
C ILE A 30 11.21 -7.58 11.73
N ASP A 31 11.95 -7.86 12.80
CA ASP A 31 13.41 -7.86 12.76
C ASP A 31 13.90 -9.11 12.01
N THR A 32 14.27 -8.90 10.75
CA THR A 32 14.77 -9.93 9.82
C THR A 32 16.30 -10.06 9.91
N SER A 33 16.81 -11.23 9.56
CA SER A 33 18.25 -11.50 9.40
C SER A 33 18.74 -11.44 7.95
N GLY A 34 17.94 -10.92 7.03
CA GLY A 34 18.33 -10.78 5.63
C GLY A 34 19.41 -9.71 5.41
N ASP A 35 19.97 -9.71 4.20
CA ASP A 35 21.02 -8.77 3.81
C ASP A 35 20.57 -7.32 3.95
N VAL A 36 21.53 -6.43 4.21
CA VAL A 36 21.27 -4.99 4.37
C VAL A 36 21.51 -4.28 3.04
N THR A 37 20.50 -3.57 2.54
CA THR A 37 20.62 -2.70 1.37
C THR A 37 20.68 -1.24 1.81
N SER A 38 21.64 -0.49 1.27
CA SER A 38 21.69 0.97 1.40
C SER A 38 20.88 1.64 0.28
N SER A 39 20.06 2.63 0.64
CA SER A 39 19.37 3.51 -0.30
C SER A 39 20.16 4.82 -0.45
N TYR A 40 20.34 5.26 -1.69
CA TYR A 40 21.12 6.46 -2.03
C TYR A 40 20.28 7.43 -2.83
N SER A 41 20.44 8.72 -2.53
CA SER A 41 19.83 9.79 -3.31
C SER A 41 20.51 9.91 -4.68
N PRO A 42 19.78 9.81 -5.80
CA PRO A 42 20.35 10.05 -7.13
C PRO A 42 20.65 11.54 -7.38
N ILE A 43 20.19 12.45 -6.51
CA ILE A 43 20.39 13.91 -6.63
C ILE A 43 21.83 14.29 -6.29
N ASP A 44 22.39 13.68 -5.24
CA ASP A 44 23.69 14.06 -4.68
C ASP A 44 24.57 12.87 -4.23
N GLY A 45 24.10 11.64 -4.42
CA GLY A 45 24.80 10.40 -4.09
C GLY A 45 24.89 10.09 -2.60
N LYS A 46 24.25 10.86 -1.72
CA LYS A 46 24.29 10.61 -0.27
C LYS A 46 23.41 9.43 0.12
N GLU A 47 23.85 8.67 1.11
CA GLU A 47 23.06 7.60 1.72
C GLU A 47 21.87 8.20 2.49
N ILE A 48 20.66 7.70 2.21
CA ILE A 48 19.41 8.13 2.86
C ILE A 48 19.18 7.29 4.12
N GLY A 49 19.39 5.98 4.00
CA GLY A 49 19.19 5.01 5.06
C GLY A 49 19.39 3.58 4.55
N LYS A 50 19.26 2.62 5.46
CA LYS A 50 19.43 1.19 5.18
C LYS A 50 18.17 0.41 5.50
N VAL A 51 17.97 -0.69 4.78
CA VAL A 51 16.87 -1.63 4.98
C VAL A 51 17.44 -3.03 5.16
N LYS A 52 17.05 -3.72 6.24
CA LYS A 52 17.25 -5.17 6.36
C LYS A 52 16.20 -5.89 5.52
N ASN A 53 16.63 -6.59 4.48
CA ASN A 53 15.71 -7.23 3.54
C ASN A 53 15.04 -8.48 4.13
N ALA A 54 13.94 -8.91 3.50
CA ALA A 54 13.29 -10.17 3.84
C ALA A 54 14.19 -11.37 3.51
N THR A 55 14.20 -12.37 4.39
CA THR A 55 14.60 -13.73 4.02
C THR A 55 13.41 -14.50 3.44
N LEU A 56 13.67 -15.68 2.89
CA LEU A 56 12.59 -16.57 2.43
C LEU A 56 11.70 -17.03 3.59
N ASP A 57 12.27 -17.24 4.79
CA ASP A 57 11.51 -17.63 5.98
C ASP A 57 10.59 -16.49 6.46
N ASP A 58 11.04 -15.24 6.36
CA ASP A 58 10.21 -14.07 6.66
C ASP A 58 9.02 -13.97 5.68
N TYR A 59 9.27 -14.20 4.39
CA TYR A 59 8.23 -14.25 3.37
C TYR A 59 7.17 -15.32 3.71
N GLU A 60 7.60 -16.55 3.99
CA GLU A 60 6.69 -17.65 4.35
C GLU A 60 5.87 -17.34 5.61
N MET A 61 6.48 -16.64 6.58
CA MET A 61 5.79 -16.20 7.79
C MET A 61 4.73 -15.13 7.50
N VAL A 62 5.07 -14.11 6.70
CA VAL A 62 4.11 -13.06 6.28
C VAL A 62 2.97 -13.64 5.46
N VAL A 63 3.25 -14.56 4.52
CA VAL A 63 2.21 -15.22 3.72
C VAL A 63 1.24 -15.99 4.62
N LYS A 64 1.73 -16.76 5.60
CA LYS A 64 0.85 -17.47 6.56
C LYS A 64 -0.02 -16.50 7.37
N LYS A 65 0.53 -15.35 7.77
CA LYS A 65 -0.24 -14.30 8.46
C LYS A 65 -1.31 -13.70 7.55
N ALA A 66 -0.98 -13.40 6.30
CA ALA A 66 -1.92 -12.91 5.30
C ALA A 66 -3.05 -13.93 5.05
N GLN A 67 -2.74 -15.22 4.94
CA GLN A 67 -3.74 -16.29 4.79
C GLN A 67 -4.73 -16.31 5.97
N ALA A 68 -4.22 -16.19 7.20
CA ALA A 68 -5.07 -16.12 8.39
C ALA A 68 -5.93 -14.85 8.41
N ALA A 69 -5.34 -13.69 8.06
CA ALA A 69 -6.05 -12.41 7.99
C ALA A 69 -7.17 -12.43 6.95
N PHE A 70 -6.94 -13.05 5.77
CA PHE A 70 -7.92 -13.16 4.71
C PHE A 70 -9.22 -13.85 5.17
N LEU A 71 -9.14 -14.89 6.00
CA LEU A 71 -10.30 -15.61 6.53
C LEU A 71 -11.24 -14.70 7.34
N VAL A 72 -10.68 -13.66 7.96
CA VAL A 72 -11.42 -12.63 8.70
C VAL A 72 -11.85 -11.52 7.76
N TRP A 73 -10.91 -10.97 6.99
CA TRP A 73 -11.12 -9.79 6.14
C TRP A 73 -12.20 -9.99 5.08
N ARG A 74 -12.25 -11.17 4.46
CA ARG A 74 -13.26 -11.50 3.43
C ARG A 74 -14.70 -11.44 3.93
N LYS A 75 -14.92 -11.49 5.25
CA LYS A 75 -16.25 -11.42 5.89
C LYS A 75 -16.66 -10.00 6.26
N VAL A 76 -15.73 -9.05 6.27
CA VAL A 76 -16.00 -7.64 6.57
C VAL A 76 -16.76 -7.03 5.39
N PRO A 77 -17.92 -6.37 5.59
CA PRO A 77 -18.68 -5.80 4.47
C PRO A 77 -17.87 -4.77 3.68
N ALA A 78 -18.03 -4.73 2.35
CA ALA A 78 -17.25 -3.84 1.47
C ALA A 78 -17.28 -2.36 1.91
N PRO A 79 -18.43 -1.76 2.30
CA PRO A 79 -18.44 -0.38 2.80
C PRO A 79 -17.66 -0.16 4.10
N VAL A 80 -17.53 -1.18 4.95
CA VAL A 80 -16.74 -1.13 6.18
C VAL A 80 -15.24 -1.26 5.86
N ARG A 81 -14.88 -2.10 4.88
CA ARG A 81 -13.50 -2.16 4.36
C ARG A 81 -13.05 -0.82 3.78
N ALA A 82 -13.94 -0.16 3.04
CA ALA A 82 -13.71 1.17 2.50
C ALA A 82 -13.49 2.25 3.57
N GLU A 83 -14.07 2.12 4.77
CA GLU A 83 -13.79 3.06 5.86
C GLU A 83 -12.31 3.02 6.28
N ILE A 84 -11.68 1.85 6.27
CA ILE A 84 -10.23 1.72 6.51
C ILE A 84 -9.43 2.41 5.39
N ILE A 85 -9.83 2.22 4.13
CA ILE A 85 -9.19 2.90 2.99
C ILE A 85 -9.37 4.43 3.06
N ARG A 86 -10.54 4.91 3.49
CA ARG A 86 -10.78 6.34 3.73
C ARG A 86 -9.80 6.90 4.77
N GLN A 87 -9.58 6.18 5.87
CA GLN A 87 -8.64 6.57 6.92
C GLN A 87 -7.20 6.58 6.42
N ILE A 88 -6.79 5.59 5.60
CA ILE A 88 -5.49 5.59 4.93
C ILE A 88 -5.34 6.84 4.05
N GLY A 89 -6.35 7.17 3.24
CA GLY A 89 -6.36 8.41 2.45
C GLY A 89 -6.24 9.68 3.32
N CYS A 90 -6.83 9.71 4.52
CA CYS A 90 -6.66 10.82 5.47
C CYS A 90 -5.21 10.91 5.97
N ALA A 91 -4.61 9.80 6.41
CA ALA A 91 -3.23 9.77 6.85
C ALA A 91 -2.25 10.19 5.73
N LEU A 92 -2.50 9.76 4.49
CA LEU A 92 -1.71 10.18 3.32
C LEU A 92 -1.80 11.70 3.08
N ARG A 93 -2.97 12.32 3.28
CA ARG A 93 -3.13 13.78 3.17
C ARG A 93 -2.33 14.51 4.25
N GLU A 94 -2.35 13.99 5.47
CA GLU A 94 -1.63 14.57 6.62
C GLU A 94 -0.11 14.57 6.39
N HIS A 95 0.42 13.56 5.69
CA HIS A 95 1.86 13.38 5.42
C HIS A 95 2.27 13.62 3.96
N LYS A 96 1.43 14.31 3.16
CA LYS A 96 1.64 14.43 1.71
C LYS A 96 2.97 15.08 1.36
N GLU A 97 3.34 16.14 2.08
CA GLU A 97 4.56 16.89 1.80
C GLU A 97 5.81 16.06 2.12
N GLU A 98 5.81 15.40 3.28
CA GLU A 98 6.91 14.53 3.70
C GLU A 98 7.09 13.34 2.75
N LEU A 99 6.00 12.66 2.39
CA LEU A 99 6.04 11.53 1.47
C LEU A 99 6.47 11.95 0.06
N GLY A 100 5.95 13.06 -0.46
CA GLY A 100 6.34 13.57 -1.77
C GLY A 100 7.81 13.98 -1.84
N ALA A 101 8.33 14.53 -0.73
CA ALA A 101 9.75 14.84 -0.60
C ALA A 101 10.60 13.57 -0.54
N LEU A 102 10.16 12.53 0.18
CA LEU A 102 10.87 11.25 0.22
C LEU A 102 10.95 10.60 -1.16
N VAL A 103 9.84 10.55 -1.91
CA VAL A 103 9.82 10.04 -3.29
C VAL A 103 10.81 10.81 -4.16
N THR A 104 10.88 12.13 -4.00
CA THR A 104 11.82 12.98 -4.74
C THR A 104 13.28 12.63 -4.41
N ILE A 105 13.59 12.51 -3.13
CA ILE A 105 14.97 12.30 -2.67
C ILE A 105 15.46 10.89 -2.98
N GLU A 106 14.60 9.87 -2.89
CA GLU A 106 14.98 8.48 -3.12
C GLU A 106 14.90 8.06 -4.59
N MET A 107 13.84 8.45 -5.32
CA MET A 107 13.66 8.08 -6.73
C MET A 107 14.32 9.07 -7.69
N GLY A 108 14.39 10.36 -7.33
CA GLY A 108 15.04 11.40 -8.14
C GLY A 108 14.11 12.21 -9.05
N LYS A 109 12.79 12.03 -8.95
CA LYS A 109 11.82 12.87 -9.67
C LYS A 109 11.69 14.25 -9.05
N ILE A 110 11.19 15.22 -9.81
CA ILE A 110 11.01 16.59 -9.29
C ILE A 110 9.94 16.61 -8.19
N TYR A 111 10.09 17.54 -7.23
CA TYR A 111 9.20 17.61 -6.06
C TYR A 111 7.70 17.67 -6.37
N GLN A 112 7.32 18.38 -7.43
CA GLN A 112 5.92 18.44 -7.86
C GLN A 112 5.39 17.09 -8.35
N GLU A 113 6.22 16.27 -9.00
CA GLU A 113 5.83 14.91 -9.39
C GLU A 113 5.75 13.98 -8.17
N GLY A 114 6.64 14.14 -7.18
CA GLY A 114 6.53 13.41 -5.91
C GLY A 114 5.22 13.74 -5.17
N LEU A 115 4.85 15.02 -5.08
CA LEU A 115 3.57 15.44 -4.51
C LEU A 115 2.37 14.94 -5.34
N GLY A 116 2.50 14.93 -6.67
CA GLY A 116 1.50 14.41 -7.58
C GLY A 116 1.27 12.91 -7.37
N GLU A 117 2.34 12.13 -7.23
CA GLU A 117 2.24 10.69 -7.01
C GLU A 117 1.53 10.35 -5.69
N VAL A 118 1.85 11.07 -4.60
CA VAL A 118 1.12 10.90 -3.33
C VAL A 118 -0.34 11.36 -3.45
N GLN A 119 -0.61 12.38 -4.28
CA GLN A 119 -2.00 12.76 -4.59
C GLN A 119 -2.75 11.63 -5.28
N GLU A 120 -2.12 10.91 -6.21
CA GLU A 120 -2.75 9.75 -6.86
C GLU A 120 -3.10 8.64 -5.84
N MET A 121 -2.28 8.44 -4.80
CA MET A 121 -2.60 7.52 -3.70
C MET A 121 -3.84 7.99 -2.91
N ILE A 122 -3.96 9.29 -2.67
CA ILE A 122 -5.10 9.88 -1.97
C ILE A 122 -6.38 9.73 -2.80
N ASP A 123 -6.30 10.06 -4.09
CA ASP A 123 -7.45 10.06 -4.99
C ASP A 123 -8.00 8.65 -5.22
N ILE A 124 -7.13 7.64 -5.33
CA ILE A 124 -7.61 6.26 -5.43
C ILE A 124 -8.29 5.78 -4.13
N CYS A 125 -7.84 6.25 -2.96
CA CYS A 125 -8.53 5.95 -1.72
C CYS A 125 -9.97 6.50 -1.73
N ASP A 126 -10.16 7.73 -2.18
CA ASP A 126 -11.49 8.35 -2.29
C ASP A 126 -12.37 7.65 -3.32
N PHE A 127 -11.79 7.29 -4.47
CA PHE A 127 -12.48 6.51 -5.50
C PHE A 127 -12.92 5.15 -4.95
N ALA A 128 -12.04 4.45 -4.23
CA ALA A 128 -12.30 3.14 -3.64
C ALA A 128 -13.47 3.18 -2.63
N VAL A 129 -13.62 4.28 -1.87
CA VAL A 129 -14.76 4.45 -0.94
C VAL A 129 -16.10 4.44 -1.67
N GLY A 130 -16.19 5.14 -2.80
CA GLY A 130 -17.37 5.11 -3.66
C GLY A 130 -17.58 3.73 -4.27
N LEU A 131 -16.52 3.14 -4.84
CA LEU A 131 -16.56 1.86 -5.54
C LEU A 131 -17.01 0.71 -4.63
N ALA A 132 -16.64 0.72 -3.34
CA ALA A 132 -17.03 -0.31 -2.39
C ALA A 132 -18.55 -0.42 -2.15
N ARG A 133 -19.32 0.60 -2.55
CA ARG A 133 -20.80 0.60 -2.53
C ARG A 133 -21.41 0.17 -3.88
N LEU A 134 -20.56 -0.07 -4.89
CA LEU A 134 -20.93 -0.39 -6.26
C LEU A 134 -20.42 -1.77 -6.71
N ILE A 135 -19.82 -2.56 -5.81
CA ILE A 135 -19.43 -3.97 -6.08
C ILE A 135 -20.69 -4.83 -6.11
N ASN A 136 -21.46 -4.70 -7.18
CA ASN A 136 -22.77 -5.30 -7.35
C ASN A 136 -22.70 -6.53 -8.25
N GLY A 137 -23.46 -7.57 -7.90
CA GLY A 137 -23.81 -8.64 -8.82
C GLY A 137 -25.04 -8.29 -9.66
N VAL A 138 -25.45 -9.19 -10.55
CA VAL A 138 -26.64 -9.03 -11.41
C VAL A 138 -27.59 -10.19 -11.17
N ASN A 139 -28.89 -9.91 -11.07
CA ASN A 139 -29.93 -10.93 -11.13
C ASN A 139 -30.51 -10.98 -12.55
N LEU A 140 -30.45 -12.14 -13.17
CA LEU A 140 -30.92 -12.39 -14.53
C LEU A 140 -32.15 -13.29 -14.49
N GLN A 141 -33.04 -13.13 -15.47
CA GLN A 141 -34.18 -14.02 -15.61
C GLN A 141 -33.71 -15.35 -16.20
N SER A 142 -34.07 -16.45 -15.53
CA SER A 142 -33.77 -17.79 -16.04
C SER A 142 -34.77 -18.19 -17.13
N GLU A 143 -34.31 -18.88 -18.16
CA GLU A 143 -35.17 -19.55 -19.13
C GLU A 143 -35.84 -20.81 -18.54
N ARG A 144 -35.35 -21.30 -17.40
CA ARG A 144 -35.84 -22.53 -16.73
C ARG A 144 -36.87 -22.16 -15.68
N VAL A 145 -38.00 -22.88 -15.67
CA VAL A 145 -39.05 -22.75 -14.66
C VAL A 145 -38.47 -23.00 -13.26
N ASP A 146 -38.89 -22.20 -12.28
CA ASP A 146 -38.45 -22.27 -10.88
C ASP A 146 -36.94 -22.16 -10.64
N HIS A 147 -36.22 -21.47 -11.52
CA HIS A 147 -34.79 -21.19 -11.36
C HIS A 147 -34.50 -19.69 -11.21
N ARG A 148 -33.56 -19.35 -10.32
CA ARG A 148 -32.97 -18.02 -10.19
C ARG A 148 -31.54 -18.03 -10.73
N LEU A 149 -31.22 -17.10 -11.62
CA LEU A 149 -29.87 -16.88 -12.12
C LEU A 149 -29.31 -15.59 -11.52
N SER A 150 -28.17 -15.68 -10.84
CA SER A 150 -27.49 -14.52 -10.23
C SER A 150 -25.99 -14.60 -10.42
N GLU A 151 -25.37 -13.48 -10.74
CA GLU A 151 -23.93 -13.28 -10.71
C GLU A 151 -23.51 -12.73 -9.34
N GLN A 152 -22.42 -13.25 -8.78
CA GLN A 152 -21.88 -12.80 -7.51
C GLN A 152 -20.35 -12.71 -7.59
N TYR A 153 -19.81 -11.61 -7.09
CA TYR A 153 -18.37 -11.41 -6.95
C TYR A 153 -17.92 -11.91 -5.58
N GLN A 154 -16.77 -12.56 -5.53
CA GLN A 154 -16.14 -13.03 -4.31
C GLN A 154 -14.66 -12.60 -4.30
N PRO A 155 -14.09 -12.30 -3.12
CA PRO A 155 -12.66 -12.05 -3.00
C PRO A 155 -11.84 -13.25 -3.48
N LEU A 156 -10.68 -12.99 -4.08
CA LEU A 156 -9.74 -13.98 -4.60
C LEU A 156 -8.87 -14.60 -3.49
N GLY A 157 -8.42 -13.80 -2.52
CA GLY A 157 -7.46 -14.26 -1.51
C GLY A 157 -6.40 -13.22 -1.17
N ILE A 158 -5.15 -13.58 -1.45
CA ILE A 158 -3.97 -12.74 -1.28
C ILE A 158 -3.58 -12.21 -2.66
N VAL A 159 -3.41 -10.91 -2.78
CA VAL A 159 -2.94 -10.26 -4.01
C VAL A 159 -1.49 -9.86 -3.81
N GLY A 160 -0.56 -10.52 -4.49
CA GLY A 160 0.84 -10.13 -4.51
C GLY A 160 1.07 -8.93 -5.43
N ILE A 161 1.62 -7.84 -4.89
CA ILE A 161 1.91 -6.62 -5.66
C ILE A 161 3.42 -6.43 -5.75
N ILE A 162 3.97 -6.56 -6.96
CA ILE A 162 5.37 -6.29 -7.26
C ILE A 162 5.41 -5.00 -8.09
N THR A 163 6.01 -3.95 -7.54
CA THR A 163 6.07 -2.62 -8.16
C THR A 163 7.42 -2.36 -8.84
N SER A 164 7.46 -1.30 -9.65
CA SER A 164 8.70 -0.77 -10.24
C SER A 164 9.20 0.45 -9.46
N TYR A 165 10.47 0.80 -9.66
CA TYR A 165 11.12 1.89 -8.93
C TYR A 165 10.58 3.29 -9.29
N ASN A 166 10.01 3.47 -10.49
CA ASN A 166 9.70 4.79 -11.03
C ASN A 166 8.39 5.40 -10.50
N PHE A 167 7.48 4.57 -9.98
CA PHE A 167 6.28 4.98 -9.25
C PHE A 167 6.19 4.13 -7.96
N PRO A 168 7.08 4.39 -7.00
CA PRO A 168 7.27 3.50 -5.85
C PRO A 168 6.04 3.44 -4.94
N VAL A 169 5.15 4.44 -4.99
CA VAL A 169 3.99 4.52 -4.07
C VAL A 169 2.64 4.47 -4.78
N ALA A 170 2.51 5.06 -5.99
CA ALA A 170 1.23 5.08 -6.70
C ALA A 170 0.78 3.70 -7.18
N VAL A 171 1.67 2.92 -7.81
CA VAL A 171 1.32 1.58 -8.31
C VAL A 171 0.89 0.66 -7.17
N TRP A 172 1.56 0.76 -6.02
CA TRP A 172 1.17 0.04 -4.82
C TRP A 172 -0.22 0.49 -4.33
N ALA A 173 -0.44 1.80 -4.20
CA ALA A 173 -1.70 2.32 -3.67
C ALA A 173 -2.90 1.98 -4.57
N TRP A 174 -2.74 2.07 -5.90
CA TRP A 174 -3.78 1.74 -6.86
C TRP A 174 -4.29 0.32 -6.69
N ASN A 175 -3.37 -0.64 -6.59
CA ASN A 175 -3.71 -2.05 -6.48
C ASN A 175 -4.19 -2.39 -5.06
N SER A 176 -3.51 -1.86 -4.04
CA SER A 176 -3.82 -2.17 -2.63
C SER A 176 -5.19 -1.67 -2.21
N ALA A 177 -5.55 -0.43 -2.59
CA ALA A 177 -6.86 0.13 -2.25
C ALA A 177 -8.00 -0.70 -2.87
N LEU A 178 -7.86 -1.06 -4.15
CA LEU A 178 -8.87 -1.83 -4.88
C LEU A 178 -8.98 -3.28 -4.38
N ALA A 179 -7.86 -3.96 -4.16
CA ALA A 179 -7.83 -5.32 -3.60
C ALA A 179 -8.47 -5.35 -2.21
N ALA A 180 -8.10 -4.40 -1.34
CA ALA A 180 -8.64 -4.32 0.02
C ALA A 180 -10.16 -4.10 0.02
N ILE A 181 -10.71 -3.19 -0.79
CA ILE A 181 -12.17 -3.03 -0.88
C ILE A 181 -12.86 -4.22 -1.56
N ALA A 182 -12.18 -4.97 -2.43
CA ALA A 182 -12.70 -6.22 -3.00
C ALA A 182 -12.77 -7.35 -1.96
N GLY A 183 -12.04 -7.22 -0.85
CA GLY A 183 -12.02 -8.16 0.27
C GLY A 183 -10.79 -9.07 0.28
N ASP A 184 -9.80 -8.74 -0.53
CA ASP A 184 -8.50 -9.39 -0.58
C ASP A 184 -7.56 -8.77 0.46
N VAL A 185 -6.53 -9.52 0.84
CA VAL A 185 -5.39 -9.00 1.59
C VAL A 185 -4.22 -8.79 0.63
N VAL A 186 -3.34 -7.87 0.99
CA VAL A 186 -2.14 -7.46 0.25
C VAL A 186 -0.92 -7.59 1.13
#